data_AF-A0A553Q8L5-F1
#
_entry.id   AF-A0A553Q8L5-F1
#
_cell.length_a   1.000
_cell.length_b   1.000
_cell.length_c   1.000
_cell.angle_alpha   90.00
_cell.angle_beta   90.00
_cell.angle_gamma   90.00
#
_symmetry.space_group_name_H-M   'P 1'
#
loop_
_entity.id
_entity.type
_entity.pdbx_description
1 polymer ?
#
loop_
_entity_poly.entity_id
_entity_poly.type
_entity_poly.pdbx_seq_one_letter_code
_entity_poly.pdbx_strand_id
1 'polypeptide(L)'
;MSLMTFYGLEETDLDKVFRLPTTTFIGGGDTALPLREIIRRLEMAYCQHIGVEFMFINDVEQCQWIREKFEKPEVLRFTLDEKRTLLARMVRSTRCWQRSHPYSLT
;
A
#
# COMPACT_ATOMS: atom_id res chain seq x y z
N MET A 1 -9.67 9.52 -18.48
CA MET A 1 -10.61 8.40 -18.68
C MET A 1 -10.78 7.72 -17.33
N SER A 2 -11.95 7.83 -16.71
CA SER A 2 -12.21 7.24 -15.39
C SER A 2 -12.33 5.71 -15.52
N LEU A 3 -11.67 4.97 -14.61
CA LEU A 3 -11.68 3.51 -14.52
C LEU A 3 -13.10 2.90 -14.56
N MET A 4 -14.12 3.63 -14.12
CA MET A 4 -15.54 3.21 -14.18
C MET A 4 -15.98 2.82 -15.58
N THR A 5 -15.63 3.64 -16.58
CA THR A 5 -16.02 3.42 -17.98
C THR A 5 -15.34 2.19 -18.59
N PHE A 6 -14.18 1.77 -18.08
CA PHE A 6 -13.44 0.63 -18.61
C PHE A 6 -14.08 -0.71 -18.22
N TYR A 7 -14.70 -0.77 -17.04
CA TYR A 7 -15.35 -1.97 -16.52
C TYR A 7 -16.88 -1.96 -16.69
N GLY A 8 -17.46 -0.90 -17.29
CA GLY A 8 -18.91 -0.78 -17.49
C GLY A 8 -19.70 -0.66 -16.20
N LEU A 9 -19.09 -0.13 -15.14
CA LEU A 9 -19.71 0.04 -13.82
C LEU A 9 -20.37 1.41 -13.73
N GLU A 10 -21.65 1.44 -13.36
CA GLU A 10 -22.35 2.69 -13.04
C GLU A 10 -22.08 3.11 -11.58
N GLU A 11 -22.26 4.39 -11.26
CA GLU A 11 -22.11 4.89 -9.88
C GLU A 11 -23.06 4.17 -8.89
N THR A 12 -24.20 3.68 -9.37
CA THR A 12 -25.18 2.91 -8.60
C THR A 12 -24.66 1.53 -8.17
N ASP A 13 -23.67 0.97 -8.88
CA ASP A 13 -23.05 -0.32 -8.54
C ASP A 13 -22.03 -0.21 -7.42
N LEU A 14 -21.52 1.00 -7.14
CA LEU A 14 -20.49 1.24 -6.13
C LEU A 14 -20.96 0.97 -4.70
N ASP A 15 -22.26 1.14 -4.44
CA ASP A 15 -22.85 0.90 -3.12
C ASP A 15 -23.32 -0.56 -2.95
N LYS A 16 -23.22 -1.41 -3.99
CA LYS A 16 -23.53 -2.84 -3.87
C LYS A 16 -22.49 -3.55 -3.02
N VAL A 17 -22.95 -4.42 -2.13
CA VAL A 17 -22.11 -5.20 -1.22
C VAL A 17 -21.68 -6.49 -1.91
N PHE A 18 -20.37 -6.72 -1.95
CA PHE A 18 -19.75 -7.91 -2.51
C PHE A 18 -19.10 -8.72 -1.40
N ARG A 19 -19.20 -10.06 -1.52
CA ARG A 19 -18.57 -10.99 -0.59
C ARG A 19 -17.10 -11.17 -1.00
N LEU A 20 -16.20 -10.98 -0.05
CA LEU A 20 -14.77 -11.09 -0.29
C LEU A 20 -14.35 -12.56 -0.35
N PRO A 21 -13.45 -12.95 -1.27
CA PRO A 21 -12.87 -14.27 -1.26
C PRO A 21 -11.92 -14.43 -0.06
N THR A 22 -11.86 -15.64 0.50
CA THR A 22 -11.02 -15.99 1.65
C THR A 22 -9.53 -15.84 1.39
N THR A 23 -9.14 -15.64 0.13
CA THR A 23 -7.76 -15.41 -0.30
C THR A 23 -7.33 -13.95 -0.24
N THR A 24 -8.23 -13.01 0.09
CA THR A 24 -7.95 -11.57 0.21
C THR A 24 -7.94 -11.15 1.68
N PHE A 25 -6.98 -10.30 2.07
CA PHE A 25 -6.86 -9.73 3.42
C PHE A 25 -7.35 -8.28 3.50
N ILE A 26 -7.78 -7.73 2.37
CA ILE A 26 -8.35 -6.39 2.21
C ILE A 26 -9.53 -6.14 3.17
N GLY A 27 -10.30 -7.20 3.48
CA GLY A 27 -11.45 -7.15 4.39
C GLY A 27 -11.10 -6.83 5.83
N GLY A 28 -9.86 -7.07 6.27
CA GLY A 28 -9.52 -7.06 7.68
C GLY A 28 -10.32 -8.14 8.42
N GLY A 29 -11.38 -7.73 9.13
CA GLY A 29 -12.34 -8.61 9.80
C GLY A 29 -13.68 -8.77 9.08
N ASP A 30 -13.94 -7.98 8.04
CA ASP A 30 -15.22 -7.97 7.33
C ASP A 30 -15.22 -9.00 6.19
N THR A 31 -16.31 -9.77 6.09
CA THR A 31 -16.49 -10.80 5.05
C THR A 31 -17.18 -10.27 3.79
N ALA A 32 -17.76 -9.08 3.86
CA ALA A 32 -18.41 -8.41 2.74
C ALA A 32 -18.26 -6.89 2.85
N LEU A 33 -18.01 -6.23 1.73
CA LEU A 33 -17.79 -4.78 1.65
C LEU A 33 -18.50 -4.21 0.43
N PRO A 34 -18.94 -2.93 0.47
CA PRO A 34 -19.40 -2.25 -0.73
C PRO A 34 -18.24 -2.09 -1.73
N LEU A 35 -18.55 -2.16 -3.02
CA LEU A 35 -17.55 -2.05 -4.09
C LEU A 35 -16.69 -0.80 -3.96
N ARG A 36 -17.29 0.33 -3.58
CA ARG A 36 -16.57 1.58 -3.30
C ARG A 36 -15.45 1.40 -2.28
N GLU A 37 -15.70 0.65 -1.21
CA GLU A 37 -14.72 0.42 -0.16
C GLU A 37 -13.64 -0.57 -0.63
N ILE A 38 -14.02 -1.58 -1.42
CA ILE A 38 -13.07 -2.52 -2.02
C ILE A 38 -12.06 -1.77 -2.91
N ILE A 39 -12.56 -0.92 -3.82
CA ILE A 39 -11.72 -0.10 -4.70
C ILE A 39 -10.81 0.80 -3.87
N ARG A 40 -11.38 1.52 -2.89
CA ARG A 40 -10.60 2.41 -2.01
C ARG A 40 -9.48 1.67 -1.30
N ARG A 41 -9.75 0.48 -0.75
CA ARG A 41 -8.72 -0.31 -0.05
C ARG A 41 -7.66 -0.87 -1.00
N LEU A 42 -8.03 -1.27 -2.22
CA LEU A 42 -7.07 -1.66 -3.26
C LEU A 42 -6.18 -0.49 -3.68
N GLU A 43 -6.76 0.70 -3.90
CA GLU A 43 -6.00 1.92 -4.19
C GLU A 43 -5.05 2.29 -3.03
N MET A 44 -5.47 2.07 -1.78
CA MET A 44 -4.61 2.27 -0.61
C MET A 44 -3.49 1.23 -0.49
N ALA A 45 -3.71 -0.01 -0.91
CA ALA A 45 -2.71 -1.07 -0.83
C ALA A 45 -1.68 -1.01 -1.97
N TYR A 46 -2.11 -0.66 -3.19
CA TYR A 46 -1.30 -0.80 -4.41
C TYR A 46 -0.92 0.51 -5.10
N CYS A 47 -1.69 1.59 -4.90
CA CYS A 47 -1.55 2.83 -5.68
C CYS A 47 -1.09 4.04 -4.85
N GLN A 48 -0.53 3.81 -3.66
CA GLN A 48 0.01 4.87 -2.80
C GLN A 48 1.46 5.19 -3.18
N HIS A 49 2.28 5.56 -2.19
CA HIS A 49 3.70 5.86 -2.38
C HIS A 49 4.56 4.63 -2.73
N ILE A 50 4.02 3.42 -2.63
CA ILE A 50 4.72 2.16 -2.92
C ILE A 50 3.83 1.34 -3.85
N GLY A 51 4.34 1.02 -5.04
CA GLY A 51 3.75 0.04 -5.96
C GLY A 51 4.43 -1.31 -5.76
N VAL A 52 3.65 -2.35 -5.44
CA VAL A 52 4.17 -3.71 -5.23
C VAL A 52 3.87 -4.57 -6.45
N GLU A 53 4.93 -5.02 -7.13
CA GLU A 53 4.83 -5.94 -8.25
C GLU A 53 5.32 -7.32 -7.81
N PHE A 54 4.39 -8.27 -7.64
CA PHE A 54 4.73 -9.65 -7.25
C PHE A 54 4.01 -10.71 -8.08
N MET A 55 3.18 -10.31 -9.04
CA MET A 55 2.35 -11.22 -9.85
C MET A 55 3.16 -12.15 -10.77
N PHE A 56 4.46 -11.89 -10.96
CA PHE A 56 5.37 -12.75 -11.72
C PHE A 56 5.92 -13.94 -10.90
N ILE A 57 5.69 -13.97 -9.60
CA ILE A 57 6.13 -15.05 -8.72
C ILE A 57 5.17 -16.24 -8.87
N ASN A 58 5.69 -17.41 -9.21
CA ASN A 58 4.89 -18.63 -9.38
C ASN A 58 4.51 -19.30 -8.05
N ASP A 59 5.25 -19.02 -6.98
CA ASP A 59 5.01 -19.57 -5.65
C ASP A 59 3.81 -18.86 -4.98
N VAL A 60 2.78 -19.64 -4.69
CA VAL A 60 1.54 -19.17 -4.07
C VAL A 60 1.77 -18.73 -2.63
N GLU A 61 2.66 -19.40 -1.88
CA GLU A 61 2.94 -19.05 -0.49
C GLU A 61 3.61 -17.68 -0.39
N GLN A 62 4.55 -17.41 -1.28
CA GLN A 62 5.22 -16.09 -1.37
C GLN A 62 4.22 -15.00 -1.77
N CYS A 63 3.40 -15.25 -2.78
CA CYS A 63 2.34 -14.32 -3.17
C CYS A 63 1.39 -14.05 -2.00
N GLN A 64 0.98 -15.08 -1.27
CA GLN A 64 0.09 -14.95 -0.13
C GLN A 64 0.73 -14.17 1.02
N TRP A 65 2.01 -14.41 1.30
CA TRP A 65 2.75 -13.67 2.32
C TRP A 65 2.85 -12.18 2.00
N ILE A 66 3.14 -11.84 0.74
CA ILE A 66 3.18 -10.44 0.29
C ILE A 66 1.79 -9.81 0.44
N ARG A 67 0.74 -10.49 0.00
CA ARG A 67 -0.65 -10.02 0.13
C ARG A 67 -1.05 -9.79 1.57
N GLU A 68 -0.75 -10.75 2.46
CA GLU A 68 -1.03 -10.60 3.89
C GLU A 68 -0.31 -9.38 4.48
N LYS A 69 0.92 -9.12 4.03
CA LYS A 69 1.74 -8.03 4.54
C LYS A 69 1.38 -6.65 3.98
N PHE A 70 0.78 -6.55 2.80
CA PHE A 70 0.47 -5.27 2.15
C PHE A 70 -1.04 -4.94 2.12
N GLU A 71 -1.92 -5.95 2.01
CA GLU A 71 -3.38 -5.74 2.02
C GLU A 71 -3.93 -5.49 3.43
N LYS A 72 -3.16 -5.81 4.48
CA LYS A 72 -3.59 -5.52 5.86
C LYS A 72 -3.70 -4.00 6.08
N PRO A 73 -4.80 -3.52 6.69
CA PRO A 73 -4.85 -2.13 7.12
C PRO A 73 -3.73 -1.89 8.16
N GLU A 74 -3.14 -0.69 8.14
CA GLU A 74 -2.09 -0.20 9.05
C GLU A 74 -0.63 -0.53 8.74
N VAL A 75 -0.31 -1.17 7.62
CA VAL A 75 1.09 -1.58 7.30
C VAL A 75 2.07 -0.40 7.26
N LEU A 76 1.59 0.80 6.94
CA LEU A 76 2.38 2.04 6.87
C LEU A 76 2.17 2.98 8.07
N ARG A 77 1.53 2.50 9.15
CA ARG A 77 1.37 3.30 10.38
C ARG A 77 2.61 3.16 11.26
N PHE A 78 3.47 4.17 11.19
CA PHE A 78 4.59 4.33 12.11
C PHE A 78 4.18 5.09 13.37
N THR A 79 4.69 4.64 14.51
CA THR A 79 4.62 5.36 15.79
C THR A 79 5.44 6.65 15.75
N LEU A 80 5.17 7.59 16.67
CA LEU A 80 5.91 8.85 16.74
C LEU A 80 7.41 8.63 16.99
N ASP A 81 7.77 7.64 17.81
CA ASP A 81 9.16 7.33 18.10
C ASP A 81 9.89 6.68 16.92
N GLU A 82 9.21 5.84 16.13
CA GLU A 82 9.77 5.31 14.88
C GLU A 82 10.01 6.42 13.86
N LYS A 83 9.06 7.35 13.72
CA LYS A 83 9.23 8.53 12.83
C LYS A 83 10.42 9.39 13.26
N ARG A 84 10.59 9.64 14.56
CA ARG A 84 11.75 10.37 15.10
C ARG A 84 13.06 9.64 14.83
N THR A 85 13.08 8.32 15.01
CA THR A 85 14.24 7.48 14.76
C THR A 85 14.63 7.48 13.27
N LEU A 86 13.65 7.35 12.37
CA LEU A 86 13.84 7.44 10.93
C LEU A 86 14.40 8.81 10.51
N LEU A 87 13.83 9.90 11.04
CA LEU A 87 14.33 11.25 10.78
C LEU A 87 15.78 11.43 11.28
N ALA A 88 16.09 10.98 12.49
CA ALA A 88 17.43 11.04 13.03
C ALA A 88 18.45 10.27 12.17
N ARG A 89 18.05 9.11 11.63
CA ARG A 89 18.86 8.33 10.68
C ARG A 89 19.08 9.08 9.37
N MET A 90 18.06 9.71 8.81
CA MET A 90 18.19 10.53 7.59
C MET A 90 19.16 11.69 7.80
N VAL A 91 18.99 12.48 8.87
CA VAL A 91 19.86 13.62 9.21
C VAL A 91 21.31 13.16 9.39
N ARG A 92 21.52 12.03 10.09
CA ARG A 92 22.86 11.46 10.28
C ARG A 92 23.50 11.06 8.96
N SER A 93 22.74 10.45 8.05
CA SER A 93 23.20 10.07 6.71
C SER A 93 23.60 11.29 5.89
N THR A 94 22.73 12.32 5.83
CA THR A 94 23.01 13.58 5.12
C THR A 94 24.23 14.29 5.67
N ARG A 95 24.38 14.38 7.00
CA ARG A 95 25.55 15.00 7.63
C ARG A 95 26.83 14.22 7.36
N CYS A 96 26.76 12.89 7.34
CA CYS A 96 27.90 12.04 6.98
C CYS A 96 28.35 12.33 5.53
N TRP A 97 27.39 12.42 4.61
CA TRP A 97 27.65 12.70 3.21
C TRP A 97 28.26 14.09 2.96
N GLN A 98 27.75 15.13 3.63
CA GLN A 98 28.34 16.48 3.57
C GLN A 98 29.77 16.51 4.12
N ARG A 99 30.05 15.74 5.17
CA ARG A 99 31.40 15.67 5.74
C ARG A 99 32.39 14.95 4.84
N SER A 100 31.94 13.96 4.05
CA SER A 100 32.80 13.28 3.08
C SER A 100 33.02 14.08 1.79
N HIS A 101 32.13 15.03 1.46
CA HIS A 101 32.24 15.85 0.23
C HIS A 101 32.10 17.36 0.51
N PRO A 102 33.11 17.98 1.16
CA PRO A 102 33.03 19.39 1.61
C PRO A 102 32.91 20.43 0.48
N TYR A 103 33.18 20.07 -0.77
CA TYR A 103 33.19 21.00 -1.92
C TYR A 103 32.03 20.79 -2.91
N SER A 104 30.98 20.05 -2.55
CA SER A 104 29.87 19.71 -3.46
C SER A 104 28.74 20.75 -3.53
N LEU A 105 28.87 21.89 -2.84
CA LEU A 105 27.88 22.97 -2.78
C LEU A 105 28.43 24.36 -3.19
N THR A 106 29.55 24.40 -3.93
CA THR A 106 29.99 25.58 -4.69
C THR A 106 29.68 25.41 -6.17
#